data_AF-A0AAD9SH57-F1
#
_entry.id   AF-A0AAD9SH57-F1
#
_cell.length_a   1.000
_cell.length_b   1.000
_cell.length_c   1.000
_cell.angle_alpha   90.00
_cell.angle_beta   90.00
_cell.angle_gamma   90.00
#
_symmetry.space_group_name_H-M   'P 1'
#
loop_
_entity.id
_entity.type
_entity.pdbx_description
1 polymer ?
#
loop_
_entity_poly.entity_id
_entity_poly.type
_entity_poly.pdbx_seq_one_letter_code
_entity_poly.pdbx_strand_id
1 'polypeptide(L)'
;MSWDSKSTATRRRQNSSAASGRSRGLSIHMRNASKAAAASSTPVKVDPKSAHTSDPFLQEFLNPAFDPADYLNLTLPPLQGSSSSLRSSSTAGKGAVPLAQLSSEAQELLTQLNAHTTRLATTLTQLTDDIIRSGSRLAYEVELLRGETLGLAETLTEGPLREDLERFVPAGIENTVASTRRASFGSLAPPTPFPEKDKDSPPPATPAAVVEKKAAEAGEDEPAYISHLRTLTLVRSRLDSVIKTFGDAMDFVFPPSEVSVSSGFLSVSAPDFPDMHTASKEQISTEEKGQKTLRKLRDEISGPLAKNNPDPVKGVEDATKRVEELKELTTVWKGTAEEKGRQRFVENLARMVEDRHRELVKEAEMQRDQGLRESRSRQDEDALKREQANASDSASSEARGSMGGYGFMTQWQKLRSGL
;
A
#
# COMPACT_ATOMS: atom_id res chain seq x y z
N MET A 1 -7.55 85.15 -12.17
CA MET A 1 -8.24 85.61 -10.96
C MET A 1 -7.83 84.66 -9.84
N SER A 2 -6.73 84.87 -9.08
CA SER A 2 -6.55 85.81 -7.95
C SER A 2 -7.76 85.85 -7.01
N TRP A 3 -7.69 85.70 -5.71
CA TRP A 3 -6.66 85.47 -4.68
C TRP A 3 -7.47 85.26 -3.37
N ASP A 4 -7.05 84.37 -2.45
CA ASP A 4 -6.56 84.71 -1.09
C ASP A 4 -7.72 85.10 -0.11
N SER A 5 -7.83 84.75 1.18
CA SER A 5 -6.96 84.21 2.22
C SER A 5 -7.76 84.25 3.55
N LYS A 6 -7.53 83.43 4.59
CA LYS A 6 -6.60 83.56 5.74
C LYS A 6 -7.45 83.14 6.97
N SER A 7 -6.98 82.56 8.09
CA SER A 7 -5.69 82.21 8.69
C SER A 7 -6.03 81.31 9.91
N THR A 8 -5.17 80.61 10.67
CA THR A 8 -3.86 80.97 11.23
C THR A 8 -3.30 79.77 12.05
N ALA A 9 -1.96 79.60 12.04
CA ALA A 9 -1.08 79.16 13.15
C ALA A 9 -1.16 77.69 13.67
N THR A 10 -0.10 76.92 14.00
CA THR A 10 1.33 77.22 14.26
C THR A 10 2.16 75.91 14.26
N ARG A 11 3.45 76.03 13.91
CA ARG A 11 4.59 75.08 13.96
C ARG A 11 4.75 74.28 15.27
N ARG A 12 5.31 73.04 15.20
CA ARG A 12 6.61 72.67 15.80
C ARG A 12 7.17 71.31 15.30
N ARG A 13 8.45 71.28 14.93
CA ARG A 13 9.29 70.10 14.64
C ARG A 13 9.87 69.50 15.94
N GLN A 14 10.13 68.18 16.00
CA GLN A 14 11.45 67.54 16.27
C GLN A 14 11.38 66.10 16.82
N ASN A 15 12.12 65.21 16.14
CA ASN A 15 13.03 64.14 16.58
C ASN A 15 12.73 63.13 17.72
N SER A 16 12.73 61.86 17.31
CA SER A 16 13.62 60.74 17.70
C SER A 16 13.63 60.14 19.12
N SER A 17 13.46 58.80 19.11
CA SER A 17 14.24 57.75 19.81
C SER A 17 13.58 56.90 20.90
N ALA A 18 13.78 55.59 20.73
CA ALA A 18 13.98 54.51 21.70
C ALA A 18 12.80 53.81 22.40
N ALA A 19 12.79 52.48 22.16
CA ALA A 19 12.67 51.38 23.11
C ALA A 19 11.29 50.73 23.41
N SER A 20 11.17 49.52 22.85
CA SER A 20 10.88 48.25 23.53
C SER A 20 9.54 48.03 24.23
N GLY A 21 8.78 47.03 23.73
CA GLY A 21 7.91 46.24 24.60
C GLY A 21 6.68 45.58 23.97
N ARG A 22 6.86 44.35 23.48
CA ARG A 22 5.85 43.26 23.41
C ARG A 22 4.73 43.31 22.34
N SER A 23 4.99 42.66 21.21
CA SER A 23 4.04 41.70 20.62
C SER A 23 4.81 40.55 19.92
N ARG A 24 4.99 39.45 20.65
CA ARG A 24 5.34 38.12 20.10
C ARG A 24 4.01 37.49 19.64
N GLY A 25 3.85 36.81 18.51
CA GLY A 25 4.73 36.47 17.41
C GLY A 25 3.94 35.54 16.49
N LEU A 26 3.86 35.85 15.20
CA LEU A 26 3.21 35.02 14.16
C LEU A 26 3.74 35.47 12.79
N SER A 27 4.91 34.97 12.36
CA SER A 27 5.37 34.98 10.96
C SER A 27 6.81 34.45 10.80
N ILE A 28 7.08 33.20 11.20
CA ILE A 28 8.33 32.49 10.86
C ILE A 28 8.10 31.23 10.00
N HIS A 29 6.84 30.81 9.76
CA HIS A 29 6.59 29.59 8.98
C HIS A 29 6.50 29.78 7.46
N MET A 30 6.43 31.01 6.94
CA MET A 30 6.22 31.23 5.49
C MET A 30 7.49 31.50 4.68
N ARG A 31 8.65 31.65 5.33
CA ARG A 31 9.94 31.92 4.65
C ARG A 31 10.81 30.66 4.47
N ASN A 32 10.49 29.57 5.16
CA ASN A 32 11.19 28.29 4.99
C ASN A 32 10.53 27.37 3.95
N ALA A 33 9.27 27.61 3.57
CA ALA A 33 8.59 26.86 2.51
C ALA A 33 9.14 27.18 1.11
N SER A 34 9.59 28.42 0.86
CA SER A 34 10.19 28.82 -0.42
C SER A 34 11.65 28.36 -0.60
N LYS A 35 12.32 27.93 0.47
CA LYS A 35 13.68 27.36 0.39
C LYS A 35 13.67 25.84 0.14
N ALA A 36 12.56 25.15 0.42
CA ALA A 36 12.39 23.73 0.12
C ALA A 36 11.94 23.48 -1.34
N ALA A 37 11.24 24.43 -1.97
CA ALA A 37 10.86 24.36 -3.39
C ALA A 37 12.03 24.70 -4.36
N ALA A 38 13.03 25.45 -3.89
CA ALA A 38 14.20 25.81 -4.69
C ALA A 38 15.33 24.75 -4.67
N ALA A 39 15.12 23.61 -4.00
CA ALA A 39 16.12 22.55 -3.84
C ALA A 39 15.90 21.33 -4.74
N SER A 40 14.85 21.31 -5.57
CA SER A 40 14.53 20.20 -6.49
C SER A 40 14.78 20.50 -7.97
N SER A 41 15.31 21.68 -8.32
CA SER A 41 15.62 22.06 -9.70
C SER A 41 17.03 21.66 -10.14
N THR A 42 17.51 20.49 -9.73
CA THR A 42 18.62 19.86 -10.46
C THR A 42 18.04 19.30 -11.77
N PRO A 43 18.47 19.76 -12.95
CA PRO A 43 18.03 19.16 -14.20
C PRO A 43 18.55 17.72 -14.23
N VAL A 44 17.68 16.77 -13.89
CA VAL A 44 17.94 15.36 -14.12
C VAL A 44 17.97 15.21 -15.63
N LYS A 45 19.18 15.12 -16.20
CA LYS A 45 19.34 14.78 -17.61
C LYS A 45 18.79 13.37 -17.79
N VAL A 46 17.57 13.27 -18.31
CA VAL A 46 16.96 11.99 -18.64
C VAL A 46 17.53 11.59 -19.99
N ASP A 47 18.28 10.49 -20.02
CA ASP A 47 18.80 9.95 -21.27
C ASP A 47 17.62 9.50 -22.17
N PRO A 48 17.65 9.84 -23.47
CA PRO A 48 16.58 9.51 -24.38
C PRO A 48 16.43 7.99 -24.52
N LYS A 49 15.22 7.49 -24.26
CA LYS A 49 14.92 6.04 -24.32
C LYS A 49 14.79 5.51 -25.74
N SER A 50 14.67 6.39 -26.73
CA SER A 50 14.49 6.04 -28.14
C SER A 50 15.07 7.11 -29.06
N ALA A 51 15.40 6.73 -30.30
CA ALA A 51 15.87 7.66 -31.33
C ALA A 51 14.85 8.76 -31.66
N HIS A 52 13.57 8.56 -31.34
CA HIS A 52 12.51 9.55 -31.53
C HIS A 52 12.46 10.63 -30.44
N THR A 53 13.13 10.40 -29.29
CA THR A 53 13.18 11.33 -28.15
C THR A 53 14.57 11.94 -27.95
N SER A 54 15.53 11.64 -28.82
CA SER A 54 16.91 12.16 -28.72
C SER A 54 17.07 13.61 -29.16
N ASP A 55 15.99 14.27 -29.59
CA ASP A 55 16.02 15.68 -29.98
C ASP A 55 16.37 16.56 -28.76
N PRO A 56 17.39 17.44 -28.87
CA PRO A 56 17.72 18.40 -27.82
C PRO A 56 16.52 19.22 -27.32
N PHE A 57 15.57 19.56 -28.21
CA PHE A 57 14.37 20.31 -27.84
C PHE A 57 13.45 19.53 -26.90
N LEU A 58 13.42 18.20 -27.02
CA LEU A 58 12.52 17.34 -26.25
C LEU A 58 13.06 17.01 -24.85
N GLN A 59 14.35 17.23 -24.59
CA GLN A 59 15.00 16.84 -23.33
C GLN A 59 14.33 17.44 -22.08
N GLU A 60 13.85 18.67 -22.18
CA GLU A 60 13.20 19.35 -21.06
C GLU A 60 11.83 18.74 -20.74
N PHE A 61 11.13 18.23 -21.76
CA PHE A 61 9.83 17.55 -21.64
C PHE A 61 9.96 16.09 -21.15
N LEU A 62 11.16 15.49 -21.20
CA LEU A 62 11.40 14.14 -20.69
C LEU A 62 11.51 14.09 -19.15
N ASN A 63 11.64 15.25 -18.49
CA ASN A 63 11.74 15.31 -17.04
C ASN A 63 10.37 15.00 -16.39
N PRO A 64 10.27 13.99 -15.50
CA PRO A 64 9.02 13.67 -14.82
C PRO A 64 8.49 14.78 -13.90
N ALA A 65 9.33 15.74 -13.51
CA ALA A 65 8.96 16.92 -12.73
C ALA A 65 8.76 18.18 -13.61
N PHE A 66 8.52 18.02 -14.92
CA PHE A 66 8.30 19.13 -15.84
C PHE A 66 7.08 19.97 -15.44
N ASP A 67 7.29 21.28 -15.30
CA ASP A 67 6.21 22.26 -15.11
C ASP A 67 6.11 23.18 -16.34
N PRO A 68 4.96 23.25 -17.03
CA PRO A 68 4.80 24.09 -18.21
C PRO A 68 4.92 25.59 -17.91
N ALA A 69 4.53 26.04 -16.71
CA ALA A 69 4.61 27.44 -16.35
C ALA A 69 6.08 27.88 -16.17
N ASP A 70 6.86 27.11 -15.41
CA ASP A 70 8.29 27.35 -15.25
C ASP A 70 9.05 27.26 -16.58
N TYR A 71 8.72 26.30 -17.46
CA TYR A 71 9.31 26.21 -18.80
C TYR A 71 9.08 27.47 -19.64
N LEU A 72 7.86 28.00 -19.69
CA LEU A 72 7.56 29.24 -20.42
C LEU A 72 8.25 30.46 -19.81
N ASN A 73 8.35 30.52 -18.48
CA ASN A 73 9.03 31.61 -17.78
C ASN A 73 10.56 31.60 -17.98
N LEU A 74 11.16 30.43 -18.22
CA LEU A 74 12.59 30.27 -18.51
C LEU A 74 12.92 30.50 -19.99
N THR A 75 12.04 30.04 -20.88
CA THR A 75 12.22 30.17 -22.33
C THR A 75 11.98 31.60 -22.81
N LEU A 76 10.85 32.21 -22.44
CA LEU A 76 10.47 33.55 -22.88
C LEU A 76 11.26 34.65 -22.13
N PRO A 77 11.77 35.68 -22.84
CA PRO A 77 12.39 36.83 -22.20
C PRO A 77 11.40 37.63 -21.33
N PRO A 78 11.88 38.30 -20.26
CA PRO A 78 11.01 39.17 -19.46
C PRO A 78 10.51 40.37 -20.28
N LEU A 79 9.25 40.74 -20.12
CA LEU A 79 8.63 41.89 -20.79
C LEU A 79 9.31 43.22 -20.37
N GLN A 80 9.55 44.13 -21.32
CA GLN A 80 9.83 45.54 -21.01
C GLN A 80 8.59 46.18 -20.39
N GLY A 81 8.48 46.13 -19.07
CA GLY A 81 7.53 46.94 -18.33
C GLY A 81 7.97 48.41 -18.33
N SER A 82 7.02 49.33 -18.48
CA SER A 82 7.21 50.79 -18.39
C SER A 82 7.67 51.29 -17.00
N SER A 83 8.05 50.40 -16.09
CA SER A 83 8.48 50.69 -14.72
C SER A 83 9.79 49.97 -14.41
N SER A 84 10.90 50.52 -14.91
CA SER A 84 12.26 50.06 -14.61
C SER A 84 12.77 50.58 -13.25
N SER A 85 11.92 50.59 -12.23
CA SER A 85 12.34 50.96 -10.88
C SER A 85 11.82 49.91 -9.90
N LEU A 86 12.56 48.82 -9.78
CA LEU A 86 12.80 48.05 -8.55
C LEU A 86 13.75 46.90 -8.93
N ARG A 87 14.93 46.94 -8.32
CA ARG A 87 16.10 46.13 -8.67
C ARG A 87 16.01 44.72 -8.07
N SER A 88 16.72 43.81 -8.75
CA SER A 88 17.37 42.59 -8.26
C SER A 88 16.51 41.38 -7.87
N SER A 89 16.41 40.42 -8.79
CA SER A 89 16.82 39.05 -8.50
C SER A 89 17.66 38.51 -9.67
N SER A 90 18.55 37.59 -9.37
CA SER A 90 19.85 37.35 -9.98
C SER A 90 19.84 36.47 -11.24
N THR A 91 19.18 36.92 -12.32
CA THR A 91 19.28 36.33 -13.66
C THR A 91 19.61 37.39 -14.70
N ALA A 92 20.71 38.10 -14.47
CA ALA A 92 21.26 39.06 -15.42
C ALA A 92 21.77 38.33 -16.68
N GLY A 93 21.00 38.41 -17.77
CA GLY A 93 21.44 37.89 -19.07
C GLY A 93 20.49 38.16 -20.23
N LYS A 94 19.17 38.10 -20.03
CA LYS A 94 18.19 38.42 -21.09
C LYS A 94 17.59 39.79 -20.81
N GLY A 95 18.06 40.81 -21.55
CA GLY A 95 17.49 42.15 -21.51
C GLY A 95 15.97 42.08 -21.76
N ALA A 96 15.20 42.91 -21.08
CA ALA A 96 13.76 42.91 -21.26
C ALA A 96 13.41 43.23 -22.73
N VAL A 97 12.39 42.57 -23.27
CA VAL A 97 12.01 42.62 -24.69
C VAL A 97 10.64 43.34 -24.89
N PRO A 98 10.44 44.16 -25.95
CA PRO A 98 9.14 44.74 -26.30
C PRO A 98 8.07 43.69 -26.61
N LEU A 99 6.79 44.00 -26.32
CA LEU A 99 5.67 43.08 -26.50
C LEU A 99 5.59 42.46 -27.91
N ALA A 100 5.89 43.24 -28.95
CA ALA A 100 5.85 42.75 -30.33
C ALA A 100 6.86 41.63 -30.58
N GLN A 101 8.09 41.76 -30.06
CA GLN A 101 9.14 40.75 -30.20
C GLN A 101 8.83 39.50 -29.37
N LEU A 102 8.28 39.66 -28.15
CA LEU A 102 7.83 38.52 -27.36
C LEU A 102 6.68 37.77 -28.05
N SER A 103 5.77 38.49 -28.71
CA SER A 103 4.66 37.87 -29.43
C SER A 103 5.15 37.04 -30.61
N SER A 104 6.17 37.50 -31.35
CA SER A 104 6.75 36.72 -32.44
C SER A 104 7.50 35.49 -31.93
N GLU A 105 8.26 35.61 -30.84
CA GLU A 105 9.02 34.50 -30.24
C GLU A 105 8.09 33.43 -29.66
N ALA A 106 7.00 33.85 -29.00
CA ALA A 106 5.98 32.92 -28.51
C ALA A 106 5.24 32.21 -29.66
N GLN A 107 4.97 32.90 -30.76
CA GLN A 107 4.37 32.29 -31.96
C GLN A 107 5.31 31.26 -32.61
N GLU A 108 6.60 31.56 -32.70
CA GLU A 108 7.61 30.62 -33.21
C GLU A 108 7.76 29.38 -32.32
N LEU A 109 7.79 29.58 -31.00
CA LEU A 109 7.82 28.46 -30.05
C LEU A 109 6.55 27.60 -30.19
N LEU A 110 5.38 28.22 -30.36
CA LEU A 110 4.12 27.50 -30.52
C LEU A 110 4.06 26.72 -31.84
N THR A 111 4.55 27.28 -32.95
CA THR A 111 4.63 26.54 -34.22
C THR A 111 5.61 25.38 -34.12
N GLN A 112 6.75 25.57 -33.46
CA GLN A 112 7.71 24.51 -33.16
C GLN A 112 7.07 23.39 -32.33
N LEU A 113 6.40 23.72 -31.23
CA LEU A 113 5.70 22.76 -30.39
C LEU A 113 4.63 21.98 -31.16
N ASN A 114 3.86 22.66 -32.01
CA ASN A 114 2.82 22.01 -32.80
C ASN A 114 3.41 21.02 -33.83
N ALA A 115 4.53 21.38 -34.45
CA ALA A 115 5.25 20.50 -35.37
C ALA A 115 5.80 19.26 -34.65
N HIS A 116 6.43 19.42 -33.48
CA HIS A 116 6.90 18.31 -32.66
C HIS A 116 5.76 17.43 -32.17
N THR A 117 4.65 18.02 -31.72
CA THR A 117 3.46 17.29 -31.27
C THR A 117 2.89 16.41 -32.38
N THR A 118 2.75 16.97 -33.59
CA THR A 118 2.24 16.21 -34.75
C THR A 118 3.18 15.06 -35.12
N ARG A 119 4.50 15.29 -35.12
CA ARG A 119 5.50 14.26 -35.42
C ARG A 119 5.54 13.15 -34.36
N LEU A 120 5.44 13.50 -33.08
CA LEU A 120 5.43 12.50 -32.01
C LEU A 120 4.13 11.70 -32.02
N ALA A 121 3.00 12.34 -32.33
CA ALA A 121 1.73 11.65 -32.50
C ALA A 121 1.77 10.64 -33.65
N THR A 122 2.30 11.01 -34.82
CA THR A 122 2.43 10.09 -35.96
C THR A 122 3.38 8.93 -35.64
N THR A 123 4.48 9.21 -34.94
CA THR A 123 5.42 8.17 -34.48
C THR A 123 4.77 7.22 -33.48
N LEU A 124 3.95 7.73 -32.55
CA LEU A 124 3.20 6.90 -31.59
C LEU A 124 2.22 5.97 -32.29
N THR A 125 1.46 6.49 -33.26
CA THR A 125 0.58 5.66 -34.09
C THR A 125 1.36 4.56 -34.80
N GLN A 126 2.48 4.90 -35.44
CA GLN A 126 3.32 3.91 -36.13
C GLN A 126 3.85 2.83 -35.18
N LEU A 127 4.38 3.21 -34.02
CA LEU A 127 4.86 2.25 -33.03
C LEU A 127 3.74 1.36 -32.47
N THR A 128 2.54 1.90 -32.33
CA THR A 128 1.37 1.13 -31.89
C THR A 128 0.98 0.09 -32.92
N ASP A 129 0.95 0.47 -34.20
CA ASP A 129 0.67 -0.46 -35.31
C ASP A 129 1.76 -1.53 -35.44
N ASP A 130 3.03 -1.16 -35.26
CA ASP A 130 4.15 -2.10 -35.27
C ASP A 130 4.07 -3.08 -34.09
N ILE A 131 3.64 -2.64 -32.90
CA ILE A 131 3.40 -3.52 -31.74
C ILE A 131 2.26 -4.49 -32.03
N ILE A 132 1.13 -4.00 -32.55
CA ILE A 132 -0.04 -4.85 -32.86
C ILE A 132 0.33 -5.88 -33.94
N ARG A 133 1.06 -5.45 -34.98
CA ARG A 133 1.50 -6.33 -36.06
C ARG A 133 2.53 -7.35 -35.57
N SER A 134 3.55 -6.91 -34.83
CA SER A 134 4.60 -7.79 -34.30
C SER A 134 4.07 -8.79 -33.26
N GLY A 135 3.00 -8.45 -32.53
CA GLY A 135 2.36 -9.37 -31.59
C GLY A 135 1.88 -10.68 -32.24
N SER A 136 1.25 -10.61 -33.41
CA SER A 136 0.80 -11.80 -34.14
C SER A 136 1.96 -12.65 -34.69
N ARG A 137 3.03 -12.00 -35.17
CA ARG A 137 4.26 -12.68 -35.60
C ARG A 137 4.96 -13.38 -34.43
N LEU A 138 5.10 -12.70 -33.30
CA LEU A 138 5.71 -13.25 -32.10
C LEU A 138 4.90 -14.45 -31.59
N ALA A 139 3.57 -14.38 -31.62
CA ALA A 139 2.72 -15.51 -31.27
C ALA A 139 2.99 -16.74 -32.16
N TYR A 140 3.16 -16.56 -33.47
CA TYR A 140 3.54 -17.64 -34.38
C TYR A 140 4.93 -18.21 -34.06
N GLU A 141 5.93 -17.34 -33.83
CA GLU A 141 7.29 -17.77 -33.48
C GLU A 141 7.32 -18.55 -32.15
N VAL A 142 6.50 -18.15 -31.17
CA VAL A 142 6.35 -18.86 -29.89
C VAL A 142 5.67 -20.21 -30.07
N GLU A 143 4.59 -20.31 -30.86
CA GLU A 143 3.94 -21.59 -31.13
C GLU A 143 4.82 -22.53 -31.96
N LEU A 144 5.62 -21.99 -32.89
CA LEU A 144 6.62 -22.76 -33.63
C LEU A 144 7.70 -23.31 -32.68
N LEU A 145 8.29 -22.46 -31.83
CA LEU A 145 9.27 -22.88 -30.82
C LEU A 145 8.67 -23.90 -29.85
N ARG A 146 7.40 -23.73 -29.46
CA ARG A 146 6.69 -24.70 -28.62
C ARG A 146 6.53 -26.05 -29.33
N GLY A 147 6.18 -26.04 -30.61
CA GLY A 147 6.09 -27.25 -31.43
C GLY A 147 7.44 -27.94 -31.58
N GLU A 148 8.51 -27.19 -31.86
CA GLU A 148 9.88 -27.71 -31.97
C GLU A 148 10.41 -28.26 -30.64
N THR A 149 10.14 -27.58 -29.53
CA THR A 149 10.54 -28.05 -28.19
C THR A 149 9.75 -29.27 -27.75
N LEU A 150 8.45 -29.35 -28.09
CA LEU A 150 7.65 -30.55 -27.87
C LEU A 150 8.15 -31.72 -28.73
N GLY A 151 8.44 -31.47 -30.01
CA GLY A 151 9.04 -32.47 -30.90
C GLY A 151 10.41 -32.94 -30.41
N LEU A 152 11.26 -32.02 -29.93
CA LEU A 152 12.53 -32.39 -29.31
C LEU A 152 12.31 -33.24 -28.05
N ALA A 153 11.37 -32.85 -27.18
CA ALA A 153 11.04 -33.61 -25.97
C ALA A 153 10.59 -35.03 -26.33
N GLU A 154 9.67 -35.18 -27.30
CA GLU A 154 9.23 -36.49 -27.81
C GLU A 154 10.40 -37.31 -28.36
N THR A 155 11.30 -36.71 -29.16
CA THR A 155 12.48 -37.44 -29.66
C THR A 155 13.41 -37.94 -28.56
N LEU A 156 13.52 -37.19 -27.45
CA LEU A 156 14.35 -37.55 -26.30
C LEU A 156 13.68 -38.58 -25.36
N THR A 157 12.35 -38.54 -25.19
CA THR A 157 11.64 -39.40 -24.22
C THR A 157 11.00 -40.64 -24.83
N GLU A 158 10.51 -40.54 -26.07
CA GLU A 158 9.70 -41.58 -26.74
C GLU A 158 10.23 -41.95 -28.13
N GLY A 159 11.09 -41.12 -28.71
CA GLY A 159 11.65 -41.31 -30.05
C GLY A 159 12.97 -42.09 -30.10
N PRO A 160 13.61 -42.13 -31.29
CA PRO A 160 14.73 -43.03 -31.58
C PRO A 160 15.99 -42.73 -30.76
N LEU A 161 16.12 -41.52 -30.21
CA LEU A 161 17.27 -41.13 -29.41
C LEU A 161 17.21 -41.68 -27.98
N ARG A 162 16.05 -42.13 -27.51
CA ARG A 162 15.90 -42.70 -26.16
C ARG A 162 16.77 -43.94 -25.97
N GLU A 163 16.74 -44.86 -26.93
CA GLU A 163 17.51 -46.10 -26.89
C GLU A 163 19.02 -45.83 -26.88
N ASP A 164 19.46 -44.80 -27.62
CA ASP A 164 20.86 -44.38 -27.62
C ASP A 164 21.23 -43.67 -26.33
N LEU A 165 20.35 -42.84 -25.75
CA LEU A 165 20.52 -42.22 -24.44
C LEU A 165 20.65 -43.25 -23.32
N GLU A 166 19.85 -44.33 -23.35
CA GLU A 166 19.93 -45.44 -22.40
C GLU A 166 21.31 -46.12 -22.42
N ARG A 167 22.01 -46.15 -23.58
CA ARG A 167 23.39 -46.66 -23.68
C ARG A 167 24.44 -45.73 -23.09
N PHE A 168 24.15 -44.42 -23.03
CA PHE A 168 25.02 -43.41 -22.41
C PHE A 168 24.74 -43.22 -20.91
N VAL A 169 23.69 -43.84 -20.35
CA VAL A 169 23.48 -43.91 -18.91
C VAL A 169 24.40 -45.00 -18.34
N PRO A 170 25.43 -44.65 -17.54
CA PRO A 170 26.17 -45.66 -16.80
C PRO A 170 25.17 -46.39 -15.91
N ALA A 171 25.18 -47.71 -15.91
CA ALA A 171 24.24 -48.61 -15.23
C ALA A 171 24.16 -48.48 -13.68
N GLY A 172 24.52 -47.32 -13.11
CA GLY A 172 24.57 -47.03 -11.67
C GLY A 172 23.67 -45.90 -11.18
N ILE A 173 22.82 -45.27 -12.01
CA ILE A 173 21.96 -44.14 -11.56
C ILE A 173 20.48 -44.55 -11.38
N GLU A 174 20.05 -45.69 -11.93
CA GLU A 174 18.64 -46.12 -11.85
C GLU A 174 18.20 -46.58 -10.44
N ASN A 175 19.15 -46.90 -9.55
CA ASN A 175 18.85 -47.36 -8.19
C ASN A 175 18.63 -46.24 -7.15
N THR A 176 18.85 -44.97 -7.48
CA THR A 176 18.65 -43.86 -6.51
C THR A 176 17.35 -43.09 -6.73
N VAL A 177 16.72 -43.17 -7.91
CA VAL A 177 15.48 -42.45 -8.21
C VAL A 177 14.21 -43.23 -7.82
N ALA A 178 14.31 -44.55 -7.65
CA ALA A 178 13.19 -45.40 -7.18
C ALA A 178 13.00 -45.36 -5.65
N SER A 179 14.04 -45.04 -4.85
CA SER A 179 13.93 -44.99 -3.38
C SER A 179 13.41 -43.67 -2.81
N THR A 180 13.39 -42.58 -3.58
CA THR A 180 12.95 -41.26 -3.08
C THR A 180 11.48 -40.94 -3.40
N ARG A 181 10.78 -41.75 -4.23
CA ARG A 181 9.35 -41.54 -4.55
C ARG A 181 8.37 -42.18 -3.56
N ARG A 182 8.81 -42.80 -2.45
CA ARG A 182 7.90 -43.52 -1.54
C ARG A 182 7.75 -42.96 -0.12
N ALA A 183 8.12 -41.70 0.13
CA ALA A 183 7.79 -41.06 1.40
C ALA A 183 7.63 -39.53 1.25
N SER A 184 6.46 -39.07 0.77
CA SER A 184 5.63 -38.06 1.48
C SER A 184 4.45 -37.58 0.62
N PHE A 185 3.26 -38.17 0.81
CA PHE A 185 2.02 -37.39 0.91
C PHE A 185 0.96 -38.18 1.71
N GLY A 186 0.73 -37.74 2.95
CA GLY A 186 -0.53 -37.77 3.70
C GLY A 186 -1.21 -39.11 4.05
N SER A 187 -1.26 -39.46 5.33
CA SER A 187 -2.55 -39.58 6.05
C SER A 187 -2.37 -39.72 7.57
N LEU A 188 -3.36 -39.21 8.29
CA LEU A 188 -3.48 -38.93 9.73
C LEU A 188 -3.77 -40.19 10.58
N ALA A 189 -2.99 -40.37 11.68
CA ALA A 189 -3.26 -40.89 13.06
C ALA A 189 -4.25 -42.08 13.33
N PRO A 190 -4.41 -42.63 14.57
CA PRO A 190 -3.64 -42.67 15.85
C PRO A 190 -3.34 -44.17 16.26
N PRO A 191 -2.89 -44.63 17.48
CA PRO A 191 -2.87 -44.01 18.82
C PRO A 191 -1.58 -44.16 19.69
N THR A 192 -1.64 -43.47 20.83
CA THR A 192 -0.82 -43.50 22.08
C THR A 192 -0.87 -44.88 22.79
N PRO A 193 -0.08 -45.22 23.86
CA PRO A 193 0.50 -44.36 24.91
C PRO A 193 1.95 -44.63 25.41
N PHE A 194 2.47 -43.62 26.11
CA PHE A 194 3.58 -43.48 27.10
C PHE A 194 3.93 -44.73 27.96
N PRO A 195 5.08 -44.84 28.69
CA PRO A 195 5.75 -43.72 29.41
C PRO A 195 7.30 -43.73 29.66
N GLU A 196 7.76 -42.51 29.97
CA GLU A 196 8.69 -42.06 31.05
C GLU A 196 10.07 -42.69 31.28
N LYS A 197 11.11 -41.82 31.33
CA LYS A 197 11.84 -41.56 32.59
C LYS A 197 12.60 -40.23 32.61
N ASP A 198 12.49 -39.57 33.75
CA ASP A 198 12.90 -38.22 34.16
C ASP A 198 14.41 -37.97 34.30
N LYS A 199 14.81 -36.69 34.27
CA LYS A 199 15.24 -35.92 35.47
C LYS A 199 15.67 -34.45 35.19
N ASP A 200 14.88 -33.52 35.75
CA ASP A 200 15.17 -32.27 36.50
C ASP A 200 16.56 -31.59 36.39
N SER A 201 16.72 -30.32 35.92
CA SER A 201 16.44 -28.98 36.55
C SER A 201 17.60 -28.44 37.44
N PRO A 202 17.88 -27.10 37.68
CA PRO A 202 17.42 -25.83 37.08
C PRO A 202 18.53 -24.67 37.01
N PRO A 203 18.31 -23.32 37.19
CA PRO A 203 18.86 -22.18 36.38
C PRO A 203 19.84 -21.28 37.23
N PRO A 204 20.12 -19.93 37.04
CA PRO A 204 19.70 -18.87 36.08
C PRO A 204 20.81 -17.87 35.59
N ALA A 205 20.37 -16.81 34.86
CA ALA A 205 20.84 -15.39 34.84
C ALA A 205 21.30 -14.78 33.49
N THR A 206 20.61 -13.72 33.07
CA THR A 206 20.94 -12.69 32.06
C THR A 206 22.06 -11.74 32.57
N PRO A 207 22.86 -11.00 31.76
CA PRO A 207 22.39 -10.11 30.67
C PRO A 207 23.30 -9.93 29.43
N ALA A 208 22.70 -9.34 28.39
CA ALA A 208 23.27 -8.42 27.38
C ALA A 208 24.51 -8.82 26.53
N ALA A 209 24.32 -8.65 25.21
CA ALA A 209 25.33 -8.45 24.16
C ALA A 209 26.09 -9.67 23.61
N VAL A 210 25.45 -10.47 22.73
CA VAL A 210 26.08 -11.01 21.50
C VAL A 210 24.97 -11.30 20.46
N VAL A 211 24.56 -10.29 19.68
CA VAL A 211 23.93 -10.50 18.37
C VAL A 211 25.00 -10.21 17.35
N GLU A 212 25.87 -11.19 17.09
CA GLU A 212 26.76 -11.28 15.91
C GLU A 212 27.68 -12.49 16.13
N LYS A 213 27.18 -13.70 15.86
CA LYS A 213 27.93 -14.91 15.48
C LYS A 213 27.01 -16.14 15.53
N LYS A 214 26.19 -16.31 14.49
CA LYS A 214 25.65 -17.63 14.13
C LYS A 214 25.43 -17.75 12.63
N ALA A 215 26.49 -17.44 11.88
CA ALA A 215 26.58 -17.72 10.44
C ALA A 215 28.00 -18.12 10.01
N ALA A 216 28.91 -18.39 10.94
CA ALA A 216 30.33 -18.60 10.65
C ALA A 216 30.93 -19.86 11.29
N GLU A 217 30.15 -20.93 11.48
CA GLU A 217 30.66 -22.27 11.84
C GLU A 217 29.91 -23.36 11.06
N ALA A 218 29.91 -23.23 9.74
CA ALA A 218 29.56 -24.30 8.79
C ALA A 218 30.31 -24.08 7.47
N GLY A 219 31.63 -23.99 7.56
CA GLY A 219 32.54 -24.10 6.43
C GLY A 219 33.77 -24.78 7.00
N GLU A 220 34.00 -26.04 6.68
CA GLU A 220 35.16 -26.34 5.82
C GLU A 220 34.99 -27.55 4.89
N ASP A 221 33.87 -28.29 4.91
CA ASP A 221 33.68 -29.48 4.04
C ASP A 221 32.34 -29.50 3.30
N GLU A 222 31.81 -28.35 2.90
CA GLU A 222 30.59 -28.32 2.10
C GLU A 222 30.90 -28.11 0.60
N PRO A 223 30.68 -29.11 -0.26
CA PRO A 223 30.99 -29.00 -1.68
C PRO A 223 30.17 -27.89 -2.32
N ALA A 224 30.79 -27.13 -3.23
CA ALA A 224 30.21 -25.94 -3.87
C ALA A 224 28.83 -26.21 -4.53
N TYR A 225 28.54 -27.44 -4.94
CA TYR A 225 27.24 -27.80 -5.51
C TYR A 225 26.10 -27.70 -4.46
N ILE A 226 26.38 -27.96 -3.18
CA ILE A 226 25.38 -27.85 -2.10
C ILE A 226 25.07 -26.39 -1.79
N SER A 227 26.09 -25.50 -1.78
CA SER A 227 25.87 -24.07 -1.63
C SER A 227 25.07 -23.51 -2.82
N HIS A 228 25.43 -23.88 -4.06
CA HIS A 228 24.64 -23.54 -5.24
C HIS A 228 23.21 -24.06 -5.17
N LEU A 229 22.99 -25.30 -4.70
CA LEU A 229 21.65 -25.87 -4.58
C LEU A 229 20.80 -25.14 -3.53
N ARG A 230 21.39 -24.73 -2.40
CA ARG A 230 20.72 -23.87 -1.41
C ARG A 230 20.37 -22.51 -1.98
N THR A 231 21.29 -21.88 -2.71
CA THR A 231 21.03 -20.62 -3.40
C THR A 231 19.91 -20.78 -4.42
N LEU A 232 19.92 -21.84 -5.24
CA LEU A 232 18.86 -22.11 -6.21
C LEU A 232 17.51 -22.41 -5.54
N THR A 233 17.51 -23.11 -4.40
CA THR A 233 16.29 -23.37 -3.61
C THR A 233 15.71 -22.07 -3.06
N LEU A 234 16.57 -21.19 -2.55
CA LEU A 234 16.17 -19.86 -2.05
C LEU A 234 15.73 -18.93 -3.18
N VAL A 235 16.38 -18.98 -4.34
CA VAL A 235 15.96 -18.24 -5.53
C VAL A 235 14.60 -18.75 -6.00
N ARG A 236 14.41 -20.08 -6.06
CA ARG A 236 13.11 -20.68 -6.40
C ARG A 236 12.02 -20.23 -5.44
N SER A 237 12.23 -20.32 -4.12
CA SER A 237 11.22 -19.89 -3.14
C SER A 237 10.90 -18.39 -3.26
N ARG A 238 11.90 -17.57 -3.59
CA ARG A 238 11.69 -16.14 -3.83
C ARG A 238 10.90 -15.90 -5.12
N LEU A 239 11.23 -16.60 -6.20
CA LEU A 239 10.49 -16.51 -7.46
C LEU A 239 9.05 -16.98 -7.29
N ASP A 240 8.82 -18.10 -6.59
CA ASP A 240 7.47 -18.59 -6.27
C ASP A 240 6.67 -17.55 -5.47
N SER A 241 7.31 -16.88 -4.51
CA SER A 241 6.69 -15.77 -3.76
C SER A 241 6.36 -14.58 -4.66
N VAL A 242 7.26 -14.18 -5.56
CA VAL A 242 7.04 -13.07 -6.49
C VAL A 242 5.89 -13.40 -7.45
N ILE A 243 5.92 -14.59 -8.05
CA ILE A 243 4.86 -15.08 -8.95
C ILE A 243 3.51 -15.07 -8.24
N LYS A 244 3.46 -15.54 -6.99
CA LYS A 244 2.23 -15.49 -6.19
C LYS A 244 1.75 -14.06 -5.97
N THR A 245 2.62 -13.16 -5.49
CA THR A 245 2.23 -11.76 -5.24
C THR A 245 1.78 -11.03 -6.50
N PHE A 246 2.44 -11.25 -7.65
CA PHE A 246 2.03 -10.67 -8.92
C PHE A 246 0.75 -11.31 -9.48
N GLY A 247 0.56 -12.62 -9.29
CA GLY A 247 -0.68 -13.31 -9.65
C GLY A 247 -1.88 -12.76 -8.87
N ASP A 248 -1.75 -12.70 -7.54
CA ASP A 248 -2.76 -12.12 -6.66
C ASP A 248 -3.02 -10.64 -7.02
N ALA A 249 -1.98 -9.90 -7.41
CA ALA A 249 -2.11 -8.51 -7.84
C ALA A 249 -2.88 -8.41 -9.17
N MET A 250 -2.60 -9.28 -10.14
CA MET A 250 -3.33 -9.31 -11.41
C MET A 250 -4.80 -9.70 -11.24
N ASP A 251 -5.12 -10.55 -10.27
CA ASP A 251 -6.50 -10.90 -9.94
C ASP A 251 -7.26 -9.74 -9.26
N PHE A 252 -6.55 -8.88 -8.54
CA PHE A 252 -7.10 -7.63 -8.01
C PHE A 252 -7.21 -6.56 -9.12
N VAL A 253 -8.17 -6.74 -10.03
CA VAL A 253 -8.44 -5.78 -11.12
C VAL A 253 -9.17 -4.54 -10.57
N PHE A 254 -8.72 -3.35 -10.95
CA PHE A 254 -9.36 -2.10 -10.52
C PHE A 254 -10.09 -1.44 -11.70
N PRO A 255 -11.37 -1.04 -11.55
CA PRO A 255 -12.11 -0.44 -12.65
C PRO A 255 -11.52 0.95 -12.99
N PRO A 256 -11.34 1.29 -14.28
CA PRO A 256 -10.85 2.60 -14.71
C PRO A 256 -11.65 3.79 -14.15
N SER A 257 -12.95 3.58 -13.91
CA SER A 257 -13.83 4.58 -13.29
C SER A 257 -13.37 5.00 -11.89
N GLU A 258 -12.82 4.08 -11.09
CA GLU A 258 -12.34 4.32 -9.72
C GLU A 258 -10.96 5.01 -9.70
N VAL A 259 -10.14 4.84 -10.75
CA VAL A 259 -8.87 5.58 -10.92
C VAL A 259 -9.17 7.06 -11.21
N SER A 260 -10.25 7.30 -11.95
CA SER A 260 -10.66 8.62 -12.46
C SER A 260 -11.31 9.53 -11.40
N VAL A 261 -11.67 9.01 -10.22
CA VAL A 261 -12.29 9.81 -9.13
C VAL A 261 -11.32 10.81 -8.49
N SER A 262 -10.01 10.63 -8.69
CA SER A 262 -9.00 11.61 -8.26
C SER A 262 -8.83 12.79 -9.22
N SER A 263 -9.38 12.71 -10.43
CA SER A 263 -9.47 13.77 -11.43
C SER A 263 -10.93 14.06 -11.77
N GLY A 264 -11.65 14.68 -10.83
CA GLY A 264 -12.90 15.37 -11.18
C GLY A 264 -12.61 16.40 -12.28
N PHE A 265 -13.54 16.52 -13.23
CA PHE A 265 -13.52 17.34 -14.45
C PHE A 265 -12.87 16.71 -15.69
N LEU A 266 -13.63 15.80 -16.33
CA LEU A 266 -13.97 15.83 -17.76
C LEU A 266 -15.09 14.80 -18.00
N SER A 267 -16.31 15.15 -17.58
CA SER A 267 -17.52 14.49 -18.09
C SER A 267 -17.69 14.95 -19.54
N VAL A 268 -16.91 14.37 -20.46
CA VAL A 268 -17.25 14.42 -21.87
C VAL A 268 -18.21 13.27 -22.09
N SER A 269 -19.50 13.61 -22.18
CA SER A 269 -20.46 12.73 -22.83
C SER A 269 -19.88 12.37 -24.19
N ALA A 270 -19.34 11.15 -24.33
CA ALA A 270 -19.03 10.60 -25.63
C ALA A 270 -20.38 10.46 -26.36
N PRO A 271 -20.60 11.16 -27.49
CA PRO A 271 -21.78 10.93 -28.29
C PRO A 271 -21.85 9.45 -28.67
N ASP A 272 -23.04 8.87 -28.45
CA ASP A 272 -23.40 7.49 -28.76
C ASP A 272 -23.37 7.33 -30.29
N PHE A 273 -22.18 7.05 -30.84
CA PHE A 273 -22.01 6.77 -32.26
C PHE A 273 -22.17 5.25 -32.48
N PRO A 274 -23.17 4.82 -33.26
CA PRO A 274 -23.60 3.42 -33.38
C PRO A 274 -22.63 2.46 -34.10
N ASP A 275 -21.39 2.89 -34.43
CA ASP A 275 -20.44 2.08 -35.21
C ASP A 275 -19.12 1.76 -34.49
N MET A 276 -19.00 2.01 -33.18
CA MET A 276 -17.76 1.73 -32.40
C MET A 276 -17.89 0.55 -31.42
N HIS A 277 -18.52 -0.55 -31.84
CA HIS A 277 -18.89 -1.68 -30.97
C HIS A 277 -17.74 -2.60 -30.49
N THR A 278 -16.48 -2.37 -30.88
CA THR A 278 -15.35 -3.23 -30.48
C THR A 278 -14.60 -2.71 -29.25
N ALA A 279 -14.18 -1.44 -29.21
CA ALA A 279 -13.45 -0.92 -28.05
C ALA A 279 -14.36 -0.73 -26.83
N SER A 280 -15.65 -0.41 -27.04
CA SER A 280 -16.63 -0.33 -25.96
C SER A 280 -16.83 -1.69 -25.29
N LYS A 281 -16.82 -2.80 -26.04
CA LYS A 281 -17.08 -4.13 -25.47
C LYS A 281 -15.94 -4.61 -24.56
N GLU A 282 -14.70 -4.34 -24.94
CA GLU A 282 -13.52 -4.69 -24.12
C GLU A 282 -13.37 -3.76 -22.90
N GLN A 283 -13.64 -2.47 -23.05
CA GLN A 283 -13.66 -1.53 -21.92
C GLN A 283 -14.82 -1.81 -20.95
N ILE A 284 -16.01 -2.13 -21.45
CA ILE A 284 -17.15 -2.56 -20.62
C ILE A 284 -16.83 -3.89 -19.93
N SER A 285 -16.14 -4.82 -20.60
CA SER A 285 -15.76 -6.11 -20.00
C SER A 285 -14.72 -5.96 -18.89
N THR A 286 -13.74 -5.07 -19.04
CA THR A 286 -12.71 -4.80 -18.02
C THR A 286 -13.26 -3.97 -16.86
N GLU A 287 -14.12 -2.98 -17.13
CA GLU A 287 -14.88 -2.23 -16.13
C GLU A 287 -15.78 -3.18 -15.30
N GLU A 288 -16.55 -4.04 -15.97
CA GLU A 288 -17.43 -5.00 -15.30
C GLU A 288 -16.63 -6.02 -14.48
N LYS A 289 -15.50 -6.51 -14.99
CA LYS A 289 -14.58 -7.41 -14.26
C LYS A 289 -14.01 -6.72 -13.02
N GLY A 290 -13.53 -5.48 -13.16
CA GLY A 290 -13.04 -4.66 -12.05
C GLY A 290 -14.12 -4.49 -10.98
N GLN A 291 -15.33 -4.08 -11.37
CA GLN A 291 -16.45 -3.94 -10.42
C GLN A 291 -16.82 -5.25 -9.74
N LYS A 292 -16.83 -6.38 -10.47
CA LYS A 292 -17.08 -7.71 -9.89
C LYS A 292 -16.03 -8.09 -8.85
N THR A 293 -14.75 -7.84 -9.12
CA THR A 293 -13.68 -8.14 -8.16
C THR A 293 -13.78 -7.27 -6.91
N LEU A 294 -14.05 -5.97 -7.03
CA LEU A 294 -14.27 -5.09 -5.87
C LEU A 294 -15.49 -5.50 -5.04
N ARG A 295 -16.60 -5.88 -5.69
CA ARG A 295 -17.78 -6.41 -4.99
C ARG A 295 -17.45 -7.71 -4.26
N LYS A 296 -16.76 -8.64 -4.93
CA LYS A 296 -16.33 -9.90 -4.32
C LYS A 296 -15.44 -9.66 -3.10
N LEU A 297 -14.46 -8.76 -3.17
CA LEU A 297 -13.61 -8.41 -2.02
C LEU A 297 -14.40 -7.78 -0.86
N ARG A 298 -15.37 -6.91 -1.18
CA ARG A 298 -16.28 -6.36 -0.17
C ARG A 298 -17.14 -7.46 0.45
N ASP A 299 -17.65 -8.40 -0.33
CA ASP A 299 -18.50 -9.49 0.14
C ASP A 299 -17.69 -10.49 0.99
N GLU A 300 -16.46 -10.81 0.60
CA GLU A 300 -15.50 -11.62 1.36
C GLU A 300 -15.22 -11.03 2.74
N ILE A 301 -15.14 -9.70 2.86
CA ILE A 301 -14.87 -9.00 4.13
C ILE A 301 -16.16 -8.76 4.92
N SER A 302 -17.28 -8.45 4.27
CA SER A 302 -18.55 -8.17 4.94
C SER A 302 -19.30 -9.43 5.39
N GLY A 303 -19.09 -10.56 4.71
CA GLY A 303 -19.64 -11.88 5.08
C GLY A 303 -19.30 -12.30 6.53
N PRO A 304 -18.03 -12.36 6.94
CA PRO A 304 -17.65 -12.70 8.31
C PRO A 304 -18.06 -11.63 9.34
N LEU A 305 -18.32 -10.39 8.90
CA LEU A 305 -18.79 -9.30 9.74
C LEU A 305 -20.33 -9.25 9.91
N ALA A 306 -21.07 -10.19 9.32
CA ALA A 306 -22.52 -10.23 9.41
C ALA A 306 -22.99 -10.48 10.85
N LYS A 307 -24.05 -9.78 11.29
CA LYS A 307 -24.61 -9.88 12.65
C LYS A 307 -25.10 -11.29 13.02
N ASN A 308 -25.39 -12.12 12.02
CA ASN A 308 -25.89 -13.48 12.21
C ASN A 308 -24.75 -14.52 12.31
N ASN A 309 -23.48 -14.09 12.32
CA ASN A 309 -22.35 -15.00 12.41
C ASN A 309 -22.28 -15.61 13.82
N PRO A 310 -22.19 -16.95 13.96
CA PRO A 310 -22.07 -17.61 15.26
C PRO A 310 -20.82 -17.19 16.07
N ASP A 311 -19.72 -16.84 15.39
CA ASP A 311 -18.45 -16.44 16.03
C ASP A 311 -18.05 -15.02 15.58
N PRO A 312 -18.66 -13.96 16.15
CA PRO A 312 -18.43 -12.59 15.67
C PRO A 312 -17.00 -12.08 15.91
N VAL A 313 -16.32 -12.58 16.96
CA VAL A 313 -14.92 -12.21 17.25
C VAL A 313 -13.96 -12.78 16.21
N LYS A 314 -14.09 -14.06 15.87
CA LYS A 314 -13.26 -14.70 14.83
C LYS A 314 -13.54 -14.08 13.45
N GLY A 315 -14.80 -13.74 13.17
CA GLY A 315 -15.17 -13.04 11.95
C GLY A 315 -14.45 -11.70 11.78
N VAL A 316 -14.29 -10.93 12.86
CA VAL A 316 -13.50 -9.69 12.83
C VAL A 316 -12.00 -9.96 12.64
N GLU A 317 -11.45 -10.98 13.30
CA GLU A 317 -10.02 -11.34 13.13
C GLU A 317 -9.70 -11.76 11.70
N ASP A 318 -10.53 -12.61 11.10
CA ASP A 318 -10.34 -13.09 9.73
C ASP A 318 -10.54 -11.95 8.71
N ALA A 319 -11.52 -11.07 8.93
CA ALA A 319 -11.70 -9.88 8.11
C ALA A 319 -10.52 -8.90 8.23
N THR A 320 -9.94 -8.76 9.44
CA THR A 320 -8.75 -7.91 9.68
C THR A 320 -7.54 -8.45 8.92
N LYS A 321 -7.26 -9.76 9.02
CA LYS A 321 -6.17 -10.42 8.28
C LYS A 321 -6.33 -10.22 6.78
N ARG A 322 -7.54 -10.39 6.25
CA ARG A 322 -7.81 -10.19 4.81
C ARG A 322 -7.56 -8.76 4.36
N VAL A 323 -7.90 -7.77 5.18
CA VAL A 323 -7.59 -6.37 4.90
C VAL A 323 -6.09 -6.10 4.94
N GLU A 324 -5.34 -6.73 5.85
CA GLU A 324 -3.88 -6.63 5.93
C GLU A 324 -3.20 -7.21 4.68
N GLU A 325 -3.62 -8.38 4.21
CA GLU A 325 -3.16 -8.97 2.94
C GLU A 325 -3.38 -8.01 1.75
N LEU A 326 -4.56 -7.38 1.68
CA LEU A 326 -4.87 -6.40 0.63
C LEU A 326 -4.02 -5.12 0.74
N LYS A 327 -3.64 -4.71 1.95
CA LYS A 327 -2.71 -3.60 2.16
C LYS A 327 -1.31 -3.93 1.65
N GLU A 328 -0.81 -5.13 1.94
CA GLU A 328 0.48 -5.60 1.42
C GLU A 328 0.46 -5.65 -0.11
N LEU A 329 -0.61 -6.19 -0.69
CA LEU A 329 -0.78 -6.27 -2.14
C LEU A 329 -0.76 -4.89 -2.80
N THR A 330 -1.37 -3.88 -2.16
CA THR A 330 -1.42 -2.49 -2.67
C THR A 330 -0.02 -1.90 -2.90
N THR A 331 1.01 -2.38 -2.19
CA THR A 331 2.39 -1.91 -2.37
C THR A 331 2.98 -2.21 -3.75
N VAL A 332 2.44 -3.22 -4.47
CA VAL A 332 2.86 -3.58 -5.84
C VAL A 332 2.60 -2.44 -6.82
N TRP A 333 1.58 -1.61 -6.57
CA TRP A 333 1.18 -0.47 -7.41
C TRP A 333 1.81 0.86 -7.01
N LYS A 334 2.78 0.86 -6.09
CA LYS A 334 3.43 2.09 -5.63
C LYS A 334 4.05 2.85 -6.82
N GLY A 335 3.72 4.13 -6.95
CA GLY A 335 4.14 4.98 -8.06
C GLY A 335 3.29 4.87 -9.33
N THR A 336 2.22 4.07 -9.33
CA THR A 336 1.26 3.99 -10.45
C THR A 336 0.06 4.90 -10.23
N ALA A 337 -0.68 5.19 -11.31
CA ALA A 337 -1.91 5.98 -11.23
C ALA A 337 -2.99 5.33 -10.35
N GLU A 338 -2.95 4.01 -10.16
CA GLU A 338 -3.94 3.25 -9.40
C GLU A 338 -3.65 3.22 -7.88
N GLU A 339 -2.45 3.61 -7.45
CA GLU A 339 -1.99 3.52 -6.05
C GLU A 339 -3.01 4.14 -5.08
N LYS A 340 -3.39 5.39 -5.33
CA LYS A 340 -4.30 6.14 -4.45
C LYS A 340 -5.72 5.58 -4.45
N GLY A 341 -6.21 5.09 -5.60
CA GLY A 341 -7.55 4.52 -5.71
C GLY A 341 -7.67 3.21 -4.93
N ARG A 342 -6.69 2.32 -5.12
CA ARG A 342 -6.61 1.03 -4.43
C ARG A 342 -6.41 1.22 -2.92
N GLN A 343 -5.54 2.14 -2.51
CA GLN A 343 -5.31 2.44 -1.10
C GLN A 343 -6.59 2.91 -0.40
N ARG A 344 -7.35 3.82 -1.03
CA ARG A 344 -8.65 4.30 -0.48
C ARG A 344 -9.69 3.20 -0.38
N PHE A 345 -9.76 2.30 -1.36
CA PHE A 345 -10.66 1.16 -1.32
C PHE A 345 -10.36 0.26 -0.11
N VAL A 346 -9.08 -0.06 0.10
CA VAL A 346 -8.65 -0.88 1.24
C VAL A 346 -8.85 -0.16 2.58
N GLU A 347 -8.63 1.16 2.65
CA GLU A 347 -8.93 1.96 3.84
C GLU A 347 -10.43 1.95 4.19
N ASN A 348 -11.32 2.01 3.19
CA ASN A 348 -12.76 1.90 3.41
C ASN A 348 -13.16 0.51 3.94
N LEU A 349 -12.50 -0.56 3.48
CA LEU A 349 -12.70 -1.91 4.01
C LEU A 349 -12.18 -2.02 5.45
N ALA A 350 -11.00 -1.46 5.74
CA ALA A 350 -10.45 -1.41 7.09
C ALA A 350 -11.40 -0.71 8.06
N ARG A 351 -11.96 0.43 7.64
CA ARG A 351 -12.96 1.17 8.43
C ARG A 351 -14.21 0.33 8.72
N MET A 352 -14.69 -0.46 7.76
CA MET A 352 -15.83 -1.36 7.96
C MET A 352 -15.55 -2.42 9.04
N VAL A 353 -14.34 -2.99 9.04
CA VAL A 353 -13.90 -3.96 10.05
C VAL A 353 -13.77 -3.29 11.42
N GLU A 354 -13.15 -2.10 11.48
CA GLU A 354 -12.99 -1.32 12.72
C GLU A 354 -14.34 -0.91 13.33
N ASP A 355 -15.30 -0.46 12.53
CA ASP A 355 -16.63 -0.07 12.99
C ASP A 355 -17.35 -1.27 13.60
N ARG A 356 -17.23 -2.46 12.99
CA ARG A 356 -17.79 -3.71 13.52
C ARG A 356 -17.09 -4.19 14.78
N HIS A 357 -15.77 -4.10 14.84
CA HIS A 357 -15.01 -4.40 16.05
C HIS A 357 -15.47 -3.50 17.21
N ARG A 358 -15.62 -2.19 16.96
CA ARG A 358 -16.13 -1.23 17.97
C ARG A 358 -17.56 -1.53 18.41
N GLU A 359 -18.43 -1.95 17.50
CA GLU A 359 -19.80 -2.38 17.85
C GLU A 359 -19.80 -3.60 18.75
N LEU A 360 -19.02 -4.63 18.43
CA LEU A 360 -18.93 -5.86 19.23
C LEU A 360 -18.36 -5.60 20.63
N VAL A 361 -17.36 -4.73 20.76
CA VAL A 361 -16.81 -4.33 22.05
C VAL A 361 -17.87 -3.62 22.89
N LYS A 362 -18.62 -2.68 22.30
CA LYS A 362 -19.72 -2.00 23.00
C LYS A 362 -20.83 -2.96 23.40
N GLU A 363 -21.18 -3.93 22.56
CA GLU A 363 -22.18 -4.95 22.88
C GLU A 363 -21.73 -5.84 24.05
N ALA A 364 -20.47 -6.27 24.06
CA ALA A 364 -19.88 -7.03 25.16
C ALA A 364 -19.88 -6.23 26.48
N GLU A 365 -19.58 -4.93 26.42
CA GLU A 365 -19.65 -4.02 27.59
C GLU A 365 -21.09 -3.87 28.09
N MET A 366 -22.06 -3.65 27.18
CA MET A 366 -23.49 -3.55 27.54
C MET A 366 -24.03 -4.83 28.16
N GLN A 367 -23.65 -6.01 27.63
CA GLN A 367 -24.04 -7.30 28.19
C GLN A 367 -23.45 -7.50 29.60
N ARG A 368 -22.19 -7.10 29.81
CA ARG A 368 -21.55 -7.14 31.12
C ARG A 368 -22.24 -6.23 32.12
N ASP A 369 -22.58 -5.01 31.73
CA ASP A 369 -23.26 -4.04 32.61
C ASP A 369 -24.72 -4.45 32.91
N GLN A 370 -25.43 -5.03 31.95
CA GLN A 370 -26.76 -5.61 32.16
C GLN A 370 -26.69 -6.81 33.12
N GLY A 371 -25.70 -7.69 32.95
CA GLY A 371 -25.46 -8.80 33.89
C GLY A 371 -25.14 -8.33 35.31
N LEU A 372 -24.34 -7.27 35.45
CA LEU A 372 -24.04 -6.67 36.77
C LEU A 372 -25.26 -5.99 37.40
N ARG A 373 -26.09 -5.31 36.60
CA ARG A 373 -27.35 -4.70 37.07
C ARG A 373 -28.37 -5.74 37.47
N GLU A 374 -28.52 -6.81 36.69
CA GLU A 374 -29.44 -7.90 37.00
C GLU A 374 -28.97 -8.73 38.21
N SER A 375 -27.65 -8.89 38.38
CA SER A 375 -27.09 -9.52 39.57
C SER A 375 -27.25 -8.66 40.83
N ARG A 376 -27.16 -7.33 40.71
CA ARG A 376 -27.47 -6.38 41.80
C ARG A 376 -28.96 -6.35 42.15
N SER A 377 -29.85 -6.31 41.16
CA SER A 377 -31.29 -6.33 41.43
C SER A 377 -31.75 -7.63 42.06
N ARG A 378 -31.14 -8.78 41.73
CA ARG A 378 -31.38 -10.06 42.42
C ARG A 378 -30.85 -10.07 43.85
N GLN A 379 -29.71 -9.41 44.13
CA GLN A 379 -29.21 -9.27 45.51
C GLN A 379 -30.07 -8.33 46.36
N ASP A 380 -30.61 -7.25 45.79
CA ASP A 380 -31.51 -6.34 46.49
C ASP A 380 -32.87 -7.01 46.77
N GLU A 381 -33.40 -7.84 45.85
CA GLU A 381 -34.61 -8.63 46.13
C GLU A 381 -34.40 -9.73 47.19
N ASP A 382 -33.25 -10.41 47.19
CA ASP A 382 -32.91 -11.38 48.26
C ASP A 382 -32.64 -10.69 49.61
N ALA A 383 -32.10 -9.47 49.60
CA ALA A 383 -31.91 -8.67 50.82
C ALA A 383 -33.26 -8.22 51.41
N LEU A 384 -34.19 -7.75 50.57
CA LEU A 384 -35.55 -7.38 51.00
C LEU A 384 -36.34 -8.60 51.51
N LYS A 385 -36.16 -9.78 50.90
CA LYS A 385 -36.78 -11.03 51.35
C LYS A 385 -36.19 -11.53 52.66
N ARG A 386 -34.89 -11.30 52.90
CA ARG A 386 -34.20 -11.63 54.16
C ARG A 386 -34.51 -10.65 55.29
N GLU A 387 -34.75 -9.38 54.97
CA GLU A 387 -35.22 -8.36 55.92
C GLU A 387 -36.67 -8.61 56.35
N GLN A 388 -37.53 -9.04 55.40
CA GLN A 388 -38.90 -9.46 55.71
C GLN A 388 -38.99 -10.77 56.51
N ALA A 389 -38.01 -11.69 56.35
CA ALA A 389 -37.91 -12.91 57.17
C ALA A 389 -37.34 -12.65 58.57
N ASN A 390 -36.53 -11.60 58.78
CA ASN A 390 -36.00 -11.21 60.08
C ASN A 390 -36.98 -10.35 60.92
N ALA A 391 -38.02 -9.78 60.30
CA ALA A 391 -39.05 -9.01 61.02
C ALA A 391 -40.14 -9.90 61.65
N SER A 392 -40.16 -11.21 61.36
CA SER A 392 -41.21 -12.13 61.79
C SER A 392 -40.75 -13.25 62.72
N ASP A 393 -39.54 -13.19 63.29
CA ASP A 393 -39.10 -14.23 64.24
C ASP A 393 -38.24 -13.68 65.38
N SER A 394 -38.89 -12.92 66.27
CA SER A 394 -38.46 -12.76 67.66
C SER A 394 -39.16 -13.80 68.53
N ALA A 395 -38.86 -15.09 68.32
CA ALA A 395 -39.13 -16.14 69.29
C ALA A 395 -38.21 -17.35 69.08
N SER A 396 -37.53 -17.77 70.15
CA SER A 396 -36.88 -19.07 70.36
C SER A 396 -35.49 -19.36 69.74
N SER A 397 -34.52 -19.41 70.67
CA SER A 397 -33.44 -20.42 70.82
C SER A 397 -32.44 -20.70 69.70
N GLU A 398 -31.20 -20.29 69.98
CA GLU A 398 -29.96 -21.09 69.98
C GLU A 398 -29.63 -22.03 68.80
N ALA A 399 -28.63 -21.59 68.03
CA ALA A 399 -27.43 -22.35 67.66
C ALA A 399 -27.58 -23.72 66.96
N ARG A 400 -27.38 -23.72 65.63
CA ARG A 400 -26.28 -24.46 64.98
C ARG A 400 -26.15 -24.09 63.50
N GLY A 401 -25.14 -23.26 63.20
CA GLY A 401 -24.75 -22.89 61.85
C GLY A 401 -24.01 -24.03 61.14
N SER A 402 -24.56 -24.43 60.00
CA SER A 402 -24.00 -25.27 58.94
C SER A 402 -24.92 -25.00 57.74
N MET A 403 -24.54 -24.72 56.50
CA MET A 403 -23.27 -24.73 55.77
C MET A 403 -23.61 -24.04 54.42
N GLY A 404 -22.70 -23.29 53.82
CA GLY A 404 -22.80 -22.96 52.39
C GLY A 404 -22.38 -21.55 52.02
N GLY A 405 -21.12 -21.41 51.57
CA GLY A 405 -20.78 -20.38 50.57
C GLY A 405 -19.61 -19.45 50.86
N TYR A 406 -19.06 -19.37 52.07
CA TYR A 406 -17.92 -18.48 52.37
C TYR A 406 -16.68 -19.28 52.87
N GLY A 407 -16.10 -20.10 51.99
CA GLY A 407 -14.92 -20.92 52.33
C GLY A 407 -13.67 -20.69 51.48
N PHE A 408 -13.82 -20.26 50.22
CA PHE A 408 -12.67 -20.24 49.30
C PHE A 408 -11.86 -18.94 49.38
N MET A 409 -12.54 -17.79 49.50
CA MET A 409 -11.87 -16.48 49.53
C MET A 409 -11.14 -16.20 50.86
N THR A 410 -11.66 -16.73 51.96
CA THR A 410 -11.04 -16.66 53.30
C THR A 410 -9.79 -17.55 53.42
N GLN A 411 -9.70 -18.67 52.69
CA GLN A 411 -8.49 -19.49 52.62
C GLN A 411 -7.35 -18.80 51.86
N TRP A 412 -7.66 -18.09 50.77
CA TRP A 412 -6.67 -17.29 50.04
C TRP A 412 -6.17 -16.09 50.84
N GLN A 413 -7.04 -15.47 51.62
CA GLN A 413 -6.67 -14.34 52.47
C GLN A 413 -5.73 -14.77 53.61
N LYS A 414 -5.92 -15.99 54.15
CA LYS A 414 -5.09 -16.54 55.23
C LYS A 414 -3.72 -17.05 54.76
N LEU A 415 -3.59 -17.49 53.50
CA LEU A 415 -2.30 -17.81 52.86
C LEU A 415 -1.48 -16.54 52.55
N ARG A 416 -2.14 -15.40 52.36
CA ARG A 416 -1.48 -14.13 52.03
C ARG A 416 -1.07 -13.32 53.26
N SER A 417 -1.73 -13.52 54.40
CA SER A 417 -1.43 -12.83 55.66
C SER A 417 -0.52 -13.63 56.59
N GLY A 418 -0.06 -14.81 56.16
CA GLY A 418 0.77 -15.73 56.93
C GLY A 418 2.10 -16.00 56.24
N LEU A 419 2.91 -14.94 56.06
CA LEU A 419 4.37 -15.03 55.97
C LEU A 419 4.99 -13.88 56.76
#